data_AF-I7HDP9-F1
#
_entry.id   AF-I7HDP9-F1
#
_cell.length_a   1.000
_cell.length_b   1.000
_cell.length_c   1.000
_cell.angle_alpha   90.00
_cell.angle_beta   90.00
_cell.angle_gamma   90.00
#
_symmetry.space_group_name_H-M   'P 1'
#
loop_
_entity.id
_entity.type
_entity.pdbx_description
1 polymer ?
#
loop_
_entity_poly.entity_id
_entity_poly.type
_entity_poly.pdbx_seq_one_letter_code
_entity_poly.pdbx_strand_id
1 'polypeptide(L)' 'STELKDIQFTDSYYYNMIEIIRFDSNVGKFVGFTDFGVKTAETWNNIPARLAS' A
#
# COMPACT_ATOMS: atom_id res chain seq x y z
N SER A 1 5.09 -5.07 -25.80
CA SER A 1 4.45 -5.60 -24.58
C SER A 1 3.35 -4.62 -24.20
N THR A 2 2.09 -5.07 -24.14
CA THR A 2 0.94 -4.25 -23.70
C THR A 2 0.64 -4.41 -22.21
N GLU A 3 1.37 -5.29 -21.52
CA GLU A 3 1.33 -5.42 -20.07
C GLU A 3 2.22 -4.33 -19.45
N LEU A 4 1.69 -3.58 -18.50
CA LEU A 4 2.37 -2.54 -17.71
C LEU A 4 3.42 -3.12 -16.75
N LYS A 5 4.24 -4.07 -17.20
CA LYS A 5 5.27 -4.73 -16.38
C LYS A 5 6.45 -3.82 -16.03
N ASP A 6 6.57 -2.67 -16.70
CA ASP A 6 7.68 -1.73 -16.52
C ASP A 6 7.30 -0.49 -15.68
N ILE A 7 6.07 -0.42 -15.14
CA ILE A 7 5.60 0.71 -14.34
C ILE A 7 5.13 0.21 -12.98
N GLN A 8 5.71 0.77 -11.92
CA GLN A 8 5.31 0.51 -10.54
C GLN A 8 4.68 1.78 -9.95
N PHE A 9 3.46 1.65 -9.44
CA PHE A 9 2.83 2.64 -8.58
C PHE A 9 3.10 2.30 -7.11
N THR A 10 3.47 3.31 -6.33
CA THR A 10 3.65 3.21 -4.87
C THR A 10 3.05 4.44 -4.21
N ASP A 11 2.28 4.23 -3.15
CA ASP A 11 1.71 5.30 -2.32
C ASP A 11 2.11 5.08 -0.87
N SER A 12 2.75 6.06 -0.23
CA SER A 12 3.39 5.92 1.08
C SER A 12 2.94 7.03 2.03
N TYR A 13 2.54 6.63 3.24
CA TYR A 13 2.03 7.54 4.27
C TYR A 13 3.02 7.64 5.42
N TYR A 14 3.39 8.88 5.77
CA TYR A 14 4.38 9.18 6.80
C TYR A 14 3.76 10.02 7.91
N TYR A 15 4.24 9.80 9.13
CA TYR A 15 3.97 10.67 10.27
C TYR A 15 5.26 10.84 11.08
N ASN A 16 5.63 12.09 11.39
CA ASN A 16 6.88 12.42 12.10
C ASN A 16 8.12 11.74 11.48
N MET A 17 8.22 11.75 10.16
CA MET A 17 9.30 11.13 9.38
C MET A 17 9.39 9.59 9.50
N ILE A 18 8.40 8.94 10.12
CA ILE A 18 8.28 7.49 10.18
C ILE A 18 7.26 7.05 9.15
N GLU A 19 7.64 6.10 8.30
CA GLU A 19 6.70 5.46 7.38
C GLU A 19 5.72 4.60 8.17
N ILE A 20 4.44 4.81 7.97
CA ILE A 20 3.39 4.06 8.67
C ILE A 20 2.90 2.91 7.78
N ILE A 21 2.56 3.20 6.53
CA ILE A 21 1.89 2.27 5.63
C ILE A 21 2.20 2.62 4.16
N ARG A 22 2.33 1.62 3.31
CA ARG A 22 2.57 1.77 1.86
C ARG A 22 1.68 0.84 1.05
N PHE A 23 1.10 1.33 -0.03
CA PHE A 23 0.58 0.48 -1.12
C PHE A 23 1.69 0.21 -2.13
N ASP A 24 1.86 -1.05 -2.51
CA ASP A 24 2.75 -1.46 -3.60
C ASP A 24 1.94 -2.20 -4.66
N SER A 25 1.86 -1.63 -5.86
CA SER A 25 1.14 -2.22 -7.00
C SER A 25 1.71 -3.56 -7.47
N ASN A 26 2.98 -3.87 -7.22
CA ASN A 26 3.55 -5.19 -7.52
C ASN A 26 3.06 -6.27 -6.54
N VAL A 27 2.71 -5.87 -5.31
CA VAL A 27 2.15 -6.76 -4.28
C VAL A 27 0.62 -6.75 -4.32
N GLY A 28 0.01 -5.64 -4.79
CA GLY A 28 -1.43 -5.45 -4.88
C GLY A 28 -2.12 -5.17 -3.55
N LYS A 29 -1.39 -4.70 -2.54
CA LYS A 29 -1.93 -4.46 -1.19
C LYS A 29 -1.12 -3.46 -0.38
N PHE A 30 -1.69 -3.01 0.73
CA PHE A 30 -0.99 -2.21 1.73
C PHE A 30 -0.14 -3.07 2.67
N VAL A 31 1.03 -2.54 3.03
CA VAL A 31 1.98 -3.08 4.01
C VAL A 31 2.21 -2.04 5.11
N GLY A 32 2.06 -2.44 6.37
CA GLY A 32 2.31 -1.59 7.53
C GLY A 32 3.72 -1.74 8.08
N PHE A 33 4.34 -0.63 8.48
CA PHE A 33 5.73 -0.57 9.00
C PHE A 33 5.81 -0.21 10.49
N THR A 34 4.65 0.04 11.11
CA THR A 34 4.48 0.24 12.56
C THR A 34 3.27 -0.58 13.01
N ASP A 35 3.13 -0.85 14.30
CA ASP A 35 1.95 -1.57 14.83
C ASP A 35 0.62 -0.92 14.42
N PHE A 36 0.60 0.42 14.41
CA PHE A 36 -0.54 1.18 13.91
C PHE A 36 -0.75 0.98 12.41
N GLY A 37 0.32 1.03 11.63
CA GLY A 37 0.28 0.77 10.19
C GLY A 37 -0.16 -0.64 9.83
N VAL A 38 0.24 -1.65 10.61
CA VAL A 38 -0.16 -3.06 10.40
C VAL A 38 -1.67 -3.21 10.56
N LYS A 39 -2.25 -2.72 11.67
CA LYS A 39 -3.71 -2.74 11.89
C LYS A 39 -4.48 -1.96 10.82
N THR A 40 -3.91 -0.84 10.37
CA THR A 40 -4.48 -0.04 9.29
C THR A 40 -4.45 -0.79 7.97
N ALA A 41 -3.33 -1.46 7.64
CA ALA A 41 -3.19 -2.25 6.43
C ALA A 41 -4.15 -3.43 6.40
N GLU A 42 -4.33 -4.16 7.50
CA GLU A 42 -5.34 -5.21 7.63
C GLU A 42 -6.75 -4.67 7.32
N THR A 43 -7.08 -3.50 7.85
CA THR A 43 -8.38 -2.86 7.60
C THR A 43 -8.53 -2.45 6.13
N TRP A 44 -7.54 -1.76 5.56
CA TRP A 44 -7.62 -1.23 4.19
C TRP A 44 -7.55 -2.31 3.12
N ASN A 45 -6.82 -3.40 3.37
CA ASN A 45 -6.78 -4.56 2.48
C ASN A 45 -8.12 -5.30 2.41
N ASN A 46 -9.04 -5.05 3.35
CA ASN A 46 -10.40 -5.58 3.32
C ASN A 46 -11.42 -4.62 2.67
N ILE A 47 -10.97 -3.47 2.14
CA ILE A 47 -11.82 -2.49 1.43
C ILE A 47 -11.48 -2.55 -0.07
N PRO A 48 -12.28 -3.21 -0.92
CA PRO A 48 -11.97 -3.37 -2.35
C PRO A 48 -11.70 -2.05 -3.09
N ALA A 49 -12.44 -0.99 -2.74
CA ALA A 49 -12.25 0.34 -3.32
C ALA A 49 -10.88 0.97 -3.02
N ARG A 50 -10.14 0.47 -2.02
CA ARG A 50 -8.76 0.92 -1.69
C ARG A 50 -7.69 0.13 -2.43
N LEU A 51 -8.03 -1.05 -2.97
CA LEU A 51 -7.11 -1.93 -3.71
C LEU A 51 -7.25 -1.78 -5.22
N ALA A 52 -8.34 -1.18 -5.70
CA ALA A 52 -8.53 -0.87 -7.10
C ALA A 52 -7.59 0.28 -7.51
N SER A 53 -6.39 -0.08 -7.97
CA SER A 53 -5.41 0.78 -8.63
C SER A 53 -5.29 0.43 -10.10
#